data_AF-A0A1Q5X3E0-F1
#
_entry.id   AF-A0A1Q5X3E0-F1
#
_cell.length_a   1.000
_cell.length_b   1.000
_cell.length_c   1.000
_cell.angle_alpha   90.00
_cell.angle_beta   90.00
_cell.angle_gamma   90.00
#
_symmetry.space_group_name_H-M   'P 1'
#
loop_
_entity.id
_entity.type
_entity.pdbx_description
1 polymer ?
#
loop_
_entity_poly.entity_id
_entity_poly.type
_entity_poly.pdbx_seq_one_letter_code
_entity_poly.pdbx_strand_id
1 'polypeptide(L)'
;MKAKTEWKDIPFSEYPVVKRLGLEPTNRRWKKERIYTDGDKFYHKDSLHGEVEMYNSRKKHIGVLTAEGDIHPKKGKGKGRVL
;
A
#
# COMPACT_ATOMS: atom_id res chain seq x y z
N MET A 1 6.73 4.10 -27.08
CA MET A 1 6.94 3.11 -26.01
C MET A 1 6.35 3.69 -24.73
N LYS A 2 5.35 3.06 -24.09
CA LYS A 2 4.86 3.51 -22.78
C LYS A 2 5.94 3.15 -21.75
N ALA A 3 6.56 4.15 -21.12
CA ALA A 3 7.43 3.90 -19.97
C ALA A 3 6.63 3.09 -18.94
N LYS A 4 7.15 1.92 -18.54
CA LYS A 4 6.59 1.23 -17.37
C LYS A 4 6.86 2.13 -16.18
N THR A 5 5.81 2.67 -15.59
CA THR A 5 5.93 3.42 -14.34
C THR A 5 6.50 2.48 -13.28
N GLU A 6 7.73 2.74 -12.84
CA GLU A 6 8.36 2.02 -11.74
C GLU A 6 7.83 2.60 -10.42
N TRP A 7 6.66 2.14 -9.99
CA TRP A 7 5.97 2.65 -8.80
C TRP A 7 6.86 2.63 -7.53
N LYS A 8 7.81 1.69 -7.44
CA LYS A 8 8.77 1.58 -6.34
C LYS A 8 9.58 2.87 -6.09
N ASP A 9 9.78 3.70 -7.11
CA ASP A 9 10.57 4.93 -7.03
C ASP A 9 9.71 6.17 -6.76
N ILE A 10 8.38 6.04 -6.81
CA ILE A 10 7.42 7.13 -6.61
C ILE A 10 6.98 7.16 -5.13
N PRO A 11 7.01 8.30 -4.42
CA PRO A 11 6.53 8.39 -3.04
C PRO A 11 5.11 7.86 -2.87
N PHE A 12 4.81 7.21 -1.74
CA PHE A 12 3.49 6.58 -1.58
C PHE A 12 2.33 7.59 -1.63
N SER A 13 2.57 8.84 -1.21
CA SER A 13 1.61 9.95 -1.31
C SER A 13 1.12 10.24 -2.73
N GLU A 14 1.88 9.87 -3.75
CA GLU A 14 1.56 10.12 -5.16
C GLU A 14 0.83 8.94 -5.83
N TYR A 15 0.61 7.86 -5.10
CA TYR A 15 -0.08 6.70 -5.66
C TYR A 15 -1.58 7.01 -5.88
N PRO A 16 -2.15 6.62 -7.02
CA PRO A 16 -3.58 6.83 -7.29
C PRO A 16 -4.51 6.24 -6.22
N VAL A 17 -4.13 5.10 -5.62
CA VAL A 17 -4.87 4.44 -4.52
C VAL A 17 -5.11 5.37 -3.32
N VAL A 18 -4.19 6.30 -3.02
CA VAL A 18 -4.34 7.26 -1.91
C VAL A 18 -5.57 8.12 -2.14
N LYS A 19 -5.70 8.70 -3.35
CA LYS A 19 -6.87 9.51 -3.71
C LYS A 19 -8.11 8.66 -3.90
N ARG A 20 -7.99 7.50 -4.56
CA ARG A 20 -9.12 6.61 -4.91
C ARG A 20 -9.83 6.08 -3.67
N LEU A 21 -9.08 5.70 -2.64
CA LEU A 21 -9.64 5.16 -1.38
C LEU A 21 -9.81 6.23 -0.29
N GLY A 22 -9.50 7.50 -0.56
CA GLY A 22 -9.58 8.58 0.42
C GLY A 22 -8.67 8.36 1.64
N LEU A 23 -7.44 7.87 1.40
CA LEU A 23 -6.55 7.50 2.48
C LEU A 23 -5.93 8.72 3.15
N GLU A 24 -5.92 8.72 4.48
CA GLU A 24 -5.33 9.77 5.30
C GLU A 24 -3.97 9.34 5.86
N PRO A 25 -2.97 10.25 5.89
CA PRO A 25 -1.66 9.93 6.44
C PRO A 25 -1.74 9.77 7.95
N THR A 26 -1.12 8.71 8.47
CA THR A 26 -0.94 8.54 9.92
C THR A 26 0.39 9.15 10.38
N ASN A 27 0.57 9.23 11.70
CA ASN A 27 1.87 9.57 12.30
C ASN A 27 2.89 8.42 12.27
N ARG A 28 2.48 7.23 11.77
CA ARG A 28 3.35 6.06 11.68
C ARG A 28 4.04 6.02 10.32
N ARG A 29 5.24 5.42 10.31
CA ARG A 29 6.03 5.21 9.10
C ARG A 29 6.44 3.76 8.98
N TRP A 30 6.47 3.26 7.77
CA TRP A 30 7.12 2.00 7.41
C TRP A 30 8.37 2.32 6.62
N LYS A 31 9.54 1.99 7.19
CA LYS A 31 10.84 2.45 6.67
C LYS A 31 10.84 3.97 6.50
N LYS A 32 10.96 4.48 5.27
CA LYS A 32 11.01 5.91 4.94
C LYS A 32 9.66 6.49 4.47
N GLU A 33 8.63 5.66 4.33
CA GLU A 33 7.32 6.05 3.80
C GLU A 33 6.27 6.17 4.92
N ARG A 34 5.29 7.07 4.76
CA ARG A 34 4.15 7.17 5.68
C ARG A 34 3.20 5.98 5.51
N ILE A 35 2.63 5.53 6.62
CA ILE A 35 1.48 4.62 6.61
C ILE A 35 0.22 5.46 6.47
N TYR A 36 -0.71 5.03 5.63
CA TYR A 36 -2.00 5.67 5.42
C TYR A 36 -3.13 4.79 5.95
N THR A 37 -4.30 5.38 6.19
CA THR A 37 -5.48 4.69 6.72
C THR A 37 -6.76 5.19 6.05
N ASP A 38 -7.76 4.32 5.92
CA ASP A 38 -9.15 4.69 5.55
C ASP A 38 -10.08 4.77 6.79
N GLY A 39 -9.50 4.65 7.99
CA GLY A 39 -10.23 4.59 9.27
C GLY A 39 -10.42 3.16 9.81
N ASP A 40 -10.40 2.14 8.95
CA ASP A 40 -10.56 0.72 9.32
C ASP A 40 -9.31 -0.11 9.03
N LYS A 41 -8.62 0.19 7.93
CA LYS A 41 -7.45 -0.53 7.42
C LYS A 41 -6.25 0.40 7.31
N PHE A 42 -5.07 -0.21 7.35
CA PHE A 42 -3.80 0.48 7.18
C PHE A 42 -3.13 0.04 5.89
N TYR A 43 -2.46 0.98 5.24
CA TYR A 43 -1.85 0.82 3.94
C TYR A 43 -0.42 1.36 3.97
N HIS A 44 0.53 0.62 3.40
CA HIS A 44 1.85 1.16 3.12
C HIS A 44 2.41 0.62 1.82
N LYS A 45 3.26 1.42 1.19
CA LYS A 45 4.02 1.01 0.02
C LYS A 45 5.04 -0.08 0.36
N ASP A 46 5.12 -1.11 -0.49
CA ASP A 46 6.27 -2.00 -0.57
C ASP A 46 7.35 -1.34 -1.43
N SER A 47 8.46 -0.99 -0.78
CA SER A 47 9.62 -0.35 -1.42
C SER A 47 10.29 -1.19 -2.50
N LEU A 48 10.09 -2.52 -2.51
CA LEU A 48 10.76 -3.40 -3.48
C LEU A 48 9.96 -3.54 -4.78
N HIS A 49 8.64 -3.67 -4.66
CA HIS A 49 7.77 -3.99 -5.79
C HIS A 49 6.90 -2.82 -6.25
N GLY A 50 6.84 -1.74 -5.46
CA GLY A 50 5.95 -0.61 -5.74
C GLY A 50 4.47 -0.94 -5.50
N GLU A 51 4.18 -2.07 -4.87
CA GLU A 51 2.83 -2.50 -4.48
C GLU A 51 2.40 -1.86 -3.16
N VAL A 52 1.15 -2.07 -2.76
CA VAL A 52 0.60 -1.55 -1.50
C VAL A 52 0.17 -2.71 -0.62
N GLU A 53 0.80 -2.84 0.54
CA GLU A 53 0.44 -3.83 1.55
C GLU A 53 -0.72 -3.29 2.40
N MET A 54 -1.77 -4.10 2.57
CA MET A 54 -2.99 -3.75 3.29
C MET A 54 -3.13 -4.59 4.56
N TYR A 55 -3.47 -3.93 5.66
CA TYR A 55 -3.60 -4.52 7.00
C TYR A 55 -4.94 -4.16 7.62
N ASN A 56 -5.49 -5.05 8.43
CA ASN A 56 -6.69 -4.73 9.22
C ASN A 56 -6.36 -3.86 10.44
N SER A 57 -7.40 -3.42 11.16
CA SER A 57 -7.28 -2.69 12.42
C SER A 57 -6.42 -3.38 13.48
N ARG A 58 -6.33 -4.71 13.44
CA ARG A 58 -5.44 -5.54 14.31
C ARG A 58 -4.02 -5.67 13.76
N LYS A 59 -3.63 -4.85 12.78
CA LYS A 59 -2.30 -4.85 12.14
C LYS A 59 -1.93 -6.16 11.45
N LYS A 60 -2.90 -7.03 11.15
CA LYS A 60 -2.66 -8.27 10.41
C LYS A 60 -2.73 -7.99 8.91
N HIS A 61 -1.77 -8.49 8.16
CA HIS A 61 -1.77 -8.39 6.71
C HIS A 61 -2.98 -9.12 6.12
N ILE A 62 -3.74 -8.44 5.27
CA ILE A 62 -4.97 -8.93 4.67
C ILE A 62 -4.98 -8.89 3.14
N GLY A 63 -3.95 -8.35 2.49
CA GLY A 63 -3.81 -8.40 1.05
C GLY A 63 -2.84 -7.37 0.49
N VAL A 64 -2.60 -7.48 -0.81
CA VAL A 64 -1.75 -6.55 -1.57
C VAL A 64 -2.58 -5.91 -2.67
N LEU A 65 -2.45 -4.60 -2.84
CA LEU A 65 -3.05 -3.83 -3.92
C LEU A 65 -1.98 -3.36 -4.90
N THR A 66 -2.39 -3.09 -6.14
CA THR A 66 -1.59 -2.30 -7.08
C THR A 66 -1.52 -0.83 -6.64
N ALA A 67 -0.65 -0.03 -7.25
CA ALA A 67 -0.59 1.40 -6.97
C ALA A 67 -1.90 2.14 -7.32
N GLU A 68 -2.68 1.57 -8.23
CA GLU A 68 -3.99 2.05 -8.67
C GLU A 68 -5.13 1.63 -7.71
N GLY A 69 -4.87 0.71 -6.79
CA GLY A 69 -5.81 0.26 -5.76
C GLY A 69 -6.60 -1.00 -6.11
N ASP A 70 -6.24 -1.70 -7.19
CA ASP A 70 -6.86 -2.98 -7.54
C ASP A 70 -6.19 -4.13 -6.77
N ILE A 71 -6.92 -5.20 -6.45
CA ILE A 71 -6.34 -6.36 -5.76
C ILE A 71 -5.28 -7.00 -6.66
N HIS A 72 -4.07 -7.17 -6.14
CA HIS A 72 -2.97 -7.72 -6.92
C HIS A 72 -3.26 -9.19 -7.28
N PRO A 73 -3.36 -9.55 -8.57
CA PRO A 73 -3.93 -10.82 -9.03
C PRO A 73 -3.13 -12.07 -8.60
N LYS A 74 -1.83 -11.90 -8.28
CA LYS A 74 -0.93 -12.98 -7.86
C LYS A 74 -0.56 -12.97 -6.37
N LYS A 75 -0.76 -11.86 -5.65
CA LYS A 75 -0.29 -11.67 -4.27
C LYS A 75 -1.50 -11.49 -3.34
N GLY A 76 -2.20 -12.59 -3.08
CA GLY A 76 -3.25 -12.65 -2.06
C GLY A 76 -2.68 -12.65 -0.62
N LYS A 77 -3.57 -12.69 0.39
CA LYS A 77 -3.28 -12.78 1.85
C LYS A 77 -2.04 -13.63 2.15
N GLY A 78 -0.88 -13.01 2.27
CA GLY A 78 0.31 -13.65 2.78
C GLY A 78 0.06 -14.05 4.24
N LYS A 79 -0.01 -15.35 4.53
CA LYS A 79 -0.11 -15.87 5.89
C LYS A 79 1.18 -15.49 6.64
N GLY A 80 1.12 -14.49 7.53
CA GLY A 80 2.18 -14.23 8.51
C GLY A 80 2.79 -12.82 8.56
N ARG A 81 2.37 -11.86 7.75
CA ARG A 81 2.87 -10.47 7.84
C ARG A 81 2.08 -9.65 8.88
N VAL A 82 2.78 -8.92 9.75
CA VAL A 82 2.22 -8.03 10.79
C VAL A 82 2.85 -6.65 10.63
N LEU A 83 2.03 -5.60 10.75
CA LEU A 83 2.43 -4.18 10.68
C LEU A 83 3.00 -3.67 12.01
#